data_AF-C3ZCD2-F1
#
_entry.id   AF-C3ZCD2-F1
#
_cell.length_a   1.000
_cell.length_b   1.000
_cell.length_c   1.000
_cell.angle_alpha   90.00
_cell.angle_beta   90.00
_cell.angle_gamma   90.00
#
_symmetry.space_group_name_H-M   'P 1'
#
loop_
_entity.id
_entity.type
_entity.pdbx_description
1 polymer ?
#
loop_
_entity_poly.entity_id
_entity_poly.type
_entity_poly.pdbx_seq_one_letter_code
_entity_poly.pdbx_strand_id
1 'polypeptide(L)'
;MEVNGSPFTSYAYDVSKVRVGHVPNGVVGRPVDIDVDTSQAGPGELAAAVTQNYQPIPCTLKHKGGDVYTITFIPQNTQVHDLLFKFNGTIVPGSPFHVYIIDAGLVTVTGEGLDRVPVGRPTDFLVDTTRAGESGLDVSITGPGGRRVPCRPSGHGNYTIEYTPTEVGPHNIDVFFAGLEVPGSPFTSYAYDASQIRVGHVPDGIIGRPVSIEVDTSQAGFGDLMANVSTNYQTVPSTLEGRSSDVWVLTFVPQTVQTHDVVFKFNNDIVPGLP
;
A
#
# COMPACT_ATOMS: atom_id res chain seq x y z
N MET A 1 48.83 -53.11 -38.12
CA MET A 1 49.41 -51.79 -37.82
C MET A 1 48.37 -51.06 -36.97
N GLU A 2 48.53 -51.07 -35.64
CA GLU A 2 47.62 -50.35 -34.75
C GLU A 2 47.91 -48.85 -34.86
N VAL A 3 46.86 -48.04 -35.03
CA VAL A 3 46.99 -46.58 -35.01
C VAL A 3 47.23 -46.18 -33.56
N ASN A 4 48.34 -45.48 -33.32
CA ASN A 4 48.71 -45.02 -31.99
C ASN A 4 47.58 -44.14 -31.41
N GLY A 5 47.01 -44.54 -30.27
CA GLY A 5 45.85 -43.87 -29.64
C GLY A 5 44.48 -44.54 -29.85
N SER A 6 44.41 -45.72 -30.49
CA SER A 6 43.18 -46.51 -30.58
C SER A 6 42.99 -47.40 -29.34
N PRO A 7 41.78 -47.46 -28.75
CA PRO A 7 40.55 -46.80 -29.20
C PRO A 7 40.48 -45.31 -28.80
N PHE A 8 40.01 -44.48 -29.74
CA PHE A 8 39.64 -43.10 -29.44
C PHE A 8 38.31 -43.09 -28.69
N THR A 9 38.25 -42.41 -27.54
CA THR A 9 37.00 -42.19 -26.80
C THR A 9 36.44 -40.83 -27.17
N SER A 10 35.22 -40.79 -27.70
CA SER A 10 34.45 -39.57 -27.90
C SER A 10 33.34 -39.53 -26.86
N TYR A 11 33.25 -38.43 -26.13
CA TYR A 11 32.17 -38.21 -25.18
C TYR A 11 31.05 -37.40 -25.85
N ALA A 12 29.85 -37.97 -25.87
CA ALA A 12 28.66 -37.28 -26.34
C ALA A 12 27.98 -36.53 -25.19
N TYR A 13 27.32 -35.42 -25.51
CA TYR A 13 26.50 -34.66 -24.57
C TYR A 13 25.13 -34.33 -25.18
N ASP A 14 24.13 -34.10 -24.33
CA ASP A 14 22.77 -33.71 -24.72
C ASP A 14 22.32 -32.48 -23.91
N VAL A 15 22.37 -31.31 -24.54
CA VAL A 15 21.98 -30.03 -23.92
C VAL A 15 20.51 -30.00 -23.50
N SER A 16 19.64 -30.81 -24.11
CA SER A 16 18.21 -30.87 -23.77
C SER A 16 17.96 -31.58 -22.43
N LYS A 17 18.97 -32.25 -21.88
CA LYS A 17 18.91 -32.94 -20.59
C LYS A 17 19.37 -32.06 -19.43
N VAL A 18 19.91 -30.87 -19.71
CA VAL A 18 20.17 -29.86 -18.67
C VAL A 18 18.84 -29.33 -18.16
N ARG A 19 18.63 -29.36 -16.84
CA ARG A 19 17.40 -28.92 -16.20
C ARG A 19 17.67 -27.71 -15.32
N VAL A 20 17.07 -26.59 -15.67
CA VAL A 20 17.03 -25.41 -14.80
C VAL A 20 15.88 -25.62 -13.81
N GLY A 21 16.16 -25.40 -12.52
CA GLY A 21 15.21 -25.53 -11.43
C GLY A 21 14.16 -24.42 -11.43
N HIS A 22 13.47 -24.27 -10.30
CA HIS A 22 12.51 -23.17 -10.12
C HIS A 22 13.23 -21.81 -10.21
N VAL A 23 12.64 -20.89 -10.99
CA VAL A 23 13.11 -19.51 -11.13
C VAL A 23 12.17 -18.63 -10.29
N PRO A 24 12.57 -18.22 -9.07
CA PRO A 24 11.71 -17.43 -8.19
C PRO A 24 11.70 -15.95 -8.61
N ASN A 25 10.74 -15.19 -8.11
CA ASN A 25 10.86 -13.73 -8.08
C ASN A 25 11.98 -13.35 -7.08
N GLY A 26 12.79 -12.36 -7.44
CA GLY A 26 13.85 -11.83 -6.58
C GLY A 26 13.43 -10.57 -5.82
N VAL A 27 14.11 -10.26 -4.73
CA VAL A 27 13.93 -8.98 -4.00
C VAL A 27 15.18 -8.14 -4.18
N VAL A 28 15.02 -6.83 -4.43
CA VAL A 28 16.15 -5.90 -4.54
C VAL A 28 17.09 -6.06 -3.34
N GLY A 29 18.39 -6.18 -3.61
CA GLY A 29 19.44 -6.32 -2.60
C GLY A 29 19.54 -7.70 -1.94
N ARG A 30 18.67 -8.67 -2.27
CA ARG A 30 18.74 -10.04 -1.73
C ARG A 30 19.28 -11.02 -2.78
N PRO A 31 20.10 -12.01 -2.38
CA PRO A 31 20.55 -13.06 -3.30
C PRO A 31 19.38 -13.83 -3.92
N VAL A 32 19.48 -14.07 -5.23
CA VAL A 32 18.60 -14.96 -5.98
C VAL A 32 19.42 -16.18 -6.37
N ASP A 33 19.02 -17.35 -5.88
CA ASP A 33 19.67 -18.62 -6.11
C ASP A 33 18.82 -19.51 -7.04
N ILE A 34 19.43 -20.01 -8.12
CA ILE A 34 18.77 -20.92 -9.06
C ILE A 34 19.68 -22.12 -9.30
N ASP A 35 19.13 -23.31 -9.04
CA ASP A 35 19.84 -24.57 -9.26
C ASP A 35 19.70 -25.03 -10.72
N VAL A 36 20.77 -25.61 -11.26
CA VAL A 36 20.84 -26.20 -12.60
C VAL A 36 21.46 -27.59 -12.49
N ASP A 37 20.72 -28.60 -12.93
CA ASP A 37 21.12 -30.00 -12.94
C ASP A 37 21.59 -30.41 -14.34
N THR A 38 22.86 -30.81 -14.46
CA THR A 38 23.48 -31.29 -15.70
C THR A 38 23.74 -32.80 -15.68
N SER A 39 23.27 -33.55 -14.66
CA SER A 39 23.59 -34.97 -14.45
C SER A 39 23.19 -35.90 -15.59
N GLN A 40 22.20 -35.48 -16.39
CA GLN A 40 21.69 -36.25 -17.52
C GLN A 40 22.24 -35.76 -18.87
N ALA A 41 23.04 -34.69 -18.89
CA ALA A 41 23.55 -34.07 -20.11
C ALA A 41 24.85 -34.70 -20.63
N GLY A 42 25.46 -35.61 -19.88
CA GLY A 42 26.80 -36.11 -20.18
C GLY A 42 27.90 -35.11 -19.75
N PRO A 43 29.17 -35.40 -20.04
CA PRO A 43 30.27 -34.53 -19.62
C PRO A 43 30.26 -33.20 -20.37
N GLY A 44 30.51 -32.12 -19.64
CA GLY A 44 30.60 -30.80 -20.24
C GLY A 44 30.73 -29.69 -19.21
N GLU A 45 30.89 -28.47 -19.74
CA GLU A 45 30.98 -27.25 -18.96
C GLU A 45 29.66 -26.48 -19.02
N LEU A 46 29.12 -26.16 -17.85
CA LEU A 46 28.01 -25.23 -17.71
C LEU A 46 28.55 -23.80 -17.57
N ALA A 47 28.08 -22.91 -18.45
CA ALA A 47 28.28 -21.48 -18.36
C ALA A 47 26.94 -20.79 -18.14
N ALA A 48 26.95 -19.72 -17.37
CA ALA A 48 25.76 -18.93 -17.07
C ALA A 48 26.08 -17.44 -17.12
N ALA A 49 25.13 -16.64 -17.59
CA ALA A 49 25.21 -15.19 -17.58
C ALA A 49 23.87 -14.62 -17.12
N VAL A 50 23.92 -13.58 -16.28
CA VAL A 50 22.78 -12.74 -15.95
C VAL A 50 22.93 -11.43 -16.70
N THR A 51 21.87 -10.98 -17.36
CA THR A 51 21.84 -9.68 -18.03
C THR A 51 20.61 -8.88 -17.61
N GLN A 52 20.74 -7.57 -17.57
CA GLN A 52 19.62 -6.63 -17.46
C GLN A 52 19.73 -5.67 -18.65
N ASN A 53 18.69 -5.56 -19.47
CA ASN A 53 18.71 -4.75 -20.69
C ASN A 53 19.96 -5.04 -21.56
N TYR A 54 20.27 -6.33 -21.74
CA TYR A 54 21.45 -6.84 -22.45
C TYR A 54 22.82 -6.49 -21.83
N GLN A 55 22.85 -5.81 -20.68
CA GLN A 55 24.09 -5.52 -19.95
C GLN A 55 24.39 -6.62 -18.93
N PRO A 56 25.62 -7.16 -18.89
CA PRO A 56 25.99 -8.19 -17.91
C PRO A 56 25.89 -7.70 -16.47
N ILE A 57 25.32 -8.55 -15.60
CA ILE A 57 25.28 -8.36 -14.16
C ILE A 57 26.19 -9.40 -13.49
N PRO A 58 26.98 -9.00 -12.47
CA PRO A 58 27.79 -9.94 -11.70
C PRO A 58 26.94 -11.07 -11.11
N CYS A 59 27.35 -12.30 -11.38
CA CYS A 59 26.77 -13.51 -10.81
C CYS A 59 27.88 -14.50 -10.48
N THR A 60 27.59 -15.44 -9.58
CA THR A 60 28.50 -16.54 -9.24
C THR A 60 27.85 -17.86 -9.58
N LEU A 61 28.53 -18.70 -10.35
CA LEU A 61 28.14 -20.09 -10.57
C LEU A 61 28.99 -20.97 -9.66
N LYS A 62 28.36 -21.70 -8.74
CA LYS A 62 29.04 -22.60 -7.79
C LYS A 62 28.58 -24.02 -7.97
N HIS A 63 29.51 -24.96 -7.90
CA HIS A 63 29.20 -26.38 -7.86
C HIS A 63 28.65 -26.76 -6.48
N LYS A 64 27.46 -27.34 -6.43
CA LYS A 64 26.75 -27.71 -5.19
C LYS A 64 27.00 -29.17 -4.79
N GLY A 65 27.48 -29.99 -5.72
CA GLY A 65 27.72 -31.42 -5.56
C GLY A 65 27.02 -32.25 -6.65
N GLY A 66 27.56 -33.43 -6.95
CA GLY A 66 27.10 -34.23 -8.11
C GLY A 66 27.35 -33.46 -9.41
N ASP A 67 26.34 -33.37 -10.28
CA ASP A 67 26.36 -32.53 -11.48
C ASP A 67 25.36 -31.37 -11.36
N VAL A 68 25.22 -30.81 -10.14
CA VAL A 68 24.32 -29.70 -9.84
C VAL A 68 25.13 -28.44 -9.53
N TYR A 69 24.72 -27.33 -10.14
CA TYR A 69 25.31 -26.01 -9.98
C TYR A 69 24.25 -25.04 -9.47
N THR A 70 24.65 -24.03 -8.71
CA THR A 70 23.79 -22.92 -8.29
C THR A 70 24.35 -21.64 -8.87
N ILE A 71 23.53 -20.90 -9.62
CA ILE A 71 23.81 -19.51 -9.96
C ILE A 71 23.21 -18.59 -8.89
N THR A 72 24.01 -17.65 -8.43
CA THR A 72 23.60 -16.61 -7.48
C THR A 72 23.89 -15.23 -8.08
N PHE A 73 22.93 -14.31 -7.98
CA PHE A 73 23.17 -12.87 -8.24
C PHE A 73 22.37 -12.02 -7.24
N ILE A 74 22.74 -10.74 -7.10
CA ILE A 74 22.05 -9.79 -6.23
C ILE A 74 21.52 -8.63 -7.08
N PRO A 75 20.21 -8.59 -7.40
CA PRO A 75 19.61 -7.53 -8.20
C PRO A 75 19.64 -6.20 -7.45
N GLN A 76 19.84 -5.10 -8.18
CA GLN A 76 19.96 -3.75 -7.59
C GLN A 76 18.74 -2.86 -7.89
N ASN A 77 17.79 -3.34 -8.71
CA ASN A 77 16.59 -2.61 -9.11
C ASN A 77 15.49 -3.59 -9.55
N THR A 78 14.27 -3.08 -9.74
CA THR A 78 13.05 -3.85 -10.05
C THR A 78 12.89 -4.25 -11.52
N GLN A 79 13.91 -4.07 -12.35
CA GLN A 79 13.83 -4.50 -13.76
C GLN A 79 13.98 -6.02 -13.89
N VAL A 80 13.44 -6.56 -14.98
CA VAL A 80 13.57 -7.99 -15.31
C VAL A 80 15.05 -8.32 -15.59
N HIS A 81 15.51 -9.43 -15.03
CA HIS A 81 16.84 -9.98 -15.27
C HIS A 81 16.72 -11.26 -16.09
N ASP A 82 17.54 -11.39 -17.13
CA ASP A 82 17.57 -12.53 -18.04
C ASP A 82 18.74 -13.45 -17.70
N LEU A 83 18.45 -14.73 -17.49
CA LEU A 83 19.45 -15.77 -17.25
C LEU A 83 19.66 -16.61 -18.50
N LEU A 84 20.86 -16.55 -19.04
CA LEU A 84 21.29 -17.34 -20.17
C LEU A 84 22.20 -18.48 -19.68
N PHE A 85 21.76 -19.72 -19.87
CA PHE A 85 22.59 -20.90 -19.64
C PHE A 85 23.10 -21.48 -20.95
N LYS A 86 24.36 -21.92 -20.94
CA LYS A 86 24.99 -22.66 -22.03
C LYS A 86 25.67 -23.91 -21.49
N PHE A 87 25.58 -25.01 -22.22
CA PHE A 87 26.30 -26.25 -21.93
C PHE A 87 27.18 -26.60 -23.13
N ASN A 88 28.50 -26.72 -22.92
CA ASN A 88 29.50 -26.89 -23.99
C ASN A 88 29.34 -25.86 -25.13
N GLY A 89 29.01 -24.60 -24.78
CA GLY A 89 28.80 -23.50 -25.73
C GLY A 89 27.43 -23.44 -26.39
N THR A 90 26.60 -24.49 -26.25
CA THR A 90 25.24 -24.55 -26.81
C THR A 90 24.21 -24.02 -25.81
N ILE A 91 23.25 -23.21 -26.26
CA ILE A 91 22.22 -22.64 -25.38
C ILE A 91 21.34 -23.75 -24.80
N VAL A 92 21.13 -23.72 -23.49
CA VAL A 92 20.20 -24.61 -22.79
C VAL A 92 18.76 -24.24 -23.17
N PRO A 93 17.92 -25.20 -23.59
CA PRO A 93 16.53 -24.95 -23.93
C PRO A 93 15.79 -24.19 -22.82
N GLY A 94 14.98 -23.20 -23.22
CA GLY A 94 14.27 -22.30 -22.31
C GLY A 94 15.04 -21.04 -21.92
N SER A 95 16.34 -20.95 -22.22
CA SER A 95 17.07 -19.70 -22.02
C SER A 95 16.70 -18.65 -23.10
N PRO A 96 16.63 -17.35 -22.74
CA PRO A 96 16.82 -16.82 -21.40
C PRO A 96 15.62 -17.10 -20.48
N PHE A 97 15.90 -17.40 -19.22
CA PHE A 97 14.90 -17.46 -18.16
C PHE A 97 14.75 -16.07 -17.54
N HIS A 98 13.52 -15.64 -17.29
CA HIS A 98 13.25 -14.31 -16.74
C HIS A 98 13.07 -14.36 -15.22
N VAL A 99 13.76 -13.47 -14.50
CA VAL A 99 13.57 -13.23 -13.07
C VAL A 99 12.97 -11.85 -12.90
N TYR A 100 11.76 -11.82 -12.35
CA TYR A 100 11.09 -10.58 -11.94
C TYR A 100 11.59 -10.15 -10.57
N ILE A 101 11.95 -8.87 -10.44
CA ILE A 101 12.48 -8.31 -9.20
C ILE A 101 11.46 -7.38 -8.56
N ILE A 102 11.24 -7.56 -7.26
CA ILE A 102 10.32 -6.76 -6.46
C ILE A 102 11.05 -5.90 -5.41
N ASP A 103 10.43 -4.78 -5.07
CA ASP A 103 10.81 -3.93 -3.94
C ASP A 103 9.55 -3.28 -3.34
N ALA A 104 9.04 -3.89 -2.26
CA ALA A 104 7.89 -3.36 -1.53
C ALA A 104 8.15 -1.96 -0.95
N GLY A 105 9.42 -1.59 -0.75
CA GLY A 105 9.83 -0.26 -0.28
C GLY A 105 9.57 0.86 -1.29
N LEU A 106 9.31 0.53 -2.56
CA LEU A 106 8.98 1.50 -3.60
C LEU A 106 7.47 1.72 -3.76
N VAL A 107 6.63 0.97 -3.03
CA VAL A 107 5.19 1.17 -2.99
C VAL A 107 4.86 2.45 -2.21
N THR A 108 3.93 3.25 -2.73
CA THR A 108 3.43 4.43 -2.02
C THR A 108 1.92 4.33 -1.83
N VAL A 109 1.44 4.85 -0.69
CA VAL A 109 0.02 4.83 -0.30
C VAL A 109 -0.39 6.24 0.08
N THR A 110 -1.41 6.81 -0.58
CA THR A 110 -1.84 8.20 -0.41
C THR A 110 -3.34 8.35 -0.63
N GLY A 111 -3.97 9.39 -0.09
CA GLY A 111 -5.38 9.70 -0.35
C GLY A 111 -6.16 10.09 0.91
N GLU A 112 -7.32 10.72 0.71
CA GLU A 112 -8.18 11.21 1.81
C GLU A 112 -8.77 10.05 2.62
N GLY A 113 -8.95 8.88 2.01
CA GLY A 113 -9.38 7.65 2.67
C GLY A 113 -8.42 7.12 3.75
N LEU A 114 -7.26 7.74 3.94
CA LEU A 114 -6.29 7.43 5.00
C LEU A 114 -6.34 8.43 6.17
N ASP A 115 -7.19 9.46 6.11
CA ASP A 115 -7.33 10.48 7.15
C ASP A 115 -8.76 10.44 7.73
N ARG A 116 -9.48 11.56 7.79
CA ARG A 116 -10.80 11.66 8.40
C ARG A 116 -11.90 11.47 7.37
N VAL A 117 -12.77 10.47 7.57
CA VAL A 117 -13.79 10.07 6.60
C VAL A 117 -15.17 9.98 7.23
N PRO A 118 -16.25 10.41 6.55
CA PRO A 118 -17.60 10.29 7.09
C PRO A 118 -18.13 8.85 7.01
N VAL A 119 -18.76 8.39 8.10
CA VAL A 119 -19.46 7.10 8.14
C VAL A 119 -20.57 7.05 7.10
N GLY A 120 -20.71 5.90 6.45
CA GLY A 120 -21.76 5.62 5.47
C GLY A 120 -21.55 6.24 4.09
N ARG A 121 -20.43 6.94 3.86
CA ARG A 121 -20.06 7.46 2.53
C ARG A 121 -18.86 6.70 1.96
N PRO A 122 -18.88 6.32 0.66
CA PRO A 122 -17.71 5.78 0.00
C PRO A 122 -16.53 6.75 0.03
N THR A 123 -15.34 6.22 0.27
CA THR A 123 -14.07 6.94 0.24
C THR A 123 -12.98 6.03 -0.33
N ASP A 124 -11.87 6.61 -0.74
CA ASP A 124 -10.79 5.87 -1.38
C ASP A 124 -9.40 6.39 -1.03
N PHE A 125 -8.43 5.51 -1.26
CA PHE A 125 -7.02 5.85 -1.29
C PHE A 125 -6.33 5.11 -2.43
N LEU A 126 -5.16 5.61 -2.81
CA LEU A 126 -4.34 5.14 -3.91
C LEU A 126 -3.15 4.33 -3.39
N VAL A 127 -2.83 3.25 -4.09
CA VAL A 127 -1.63 2.44 -3.89
C VAL A 127 -0.86 2.34 -5.20
N ASP A 128 0.29 3.01 -5.29
CA ASP A 128 1.15 2.98 -6.47
C ASP A 128 2.25 1.93 -6.29
N THR A 129 2.19 0.87 -7.10
CA THR A 129 3.15 -0.23 -7.17
C THR A 129 3.98 -0.18 -8.46
N THR A 130 3.85 0.85 -9.31
CA THR A 130 4.47 0.89 -10.66
C THR A 130 5.99 0.77 -10.64
N ARG A 131 6.64 1.15 -9.53
CA ARG A 131 8.09 1.06 -9.36
C ARG A 131 8.54 -0.17 -8.56
N ALA A 132 7.60 -0.88 -7.93
CA ALA A 132 7.86 -1.97 -6.99
C ALA A 132 8.07 -3.34 -7.66
N GLY A 133 7.98 -3.41 -8.99
CA GLY A 133 7.96 -4.67 -9.75
C GLY A 133 6.54 -5.21 -9.91
N GLU A 134 6.41 -6.38 -10.55
CA GLU A 134 5.12 -7.03 -10.76
C GLU A 134 4.89 -8.12 -9.70
N SER A 135 3.87 -7.94 -8.86
CA SER A 135 3.47 -8.91 -7.85
C SER A 135 2.05 -8.64 -7.35
N GLY A 136 1.55 -9.53 -6.48
CA GLY A 136 0.24 -9.39 -5.84
C GLY A 136 0.23 -8.27 -4.79
N LEU A 137 -0.84 -7.47 -4.81
CA LEU A 137 -1.21 -6.51 -3.78
C LEU A 137 -2.31 -7.11 -2.90
N ASP A 138 -2.12 -7.08 -1.58
CA ASP A 138 -3.14 -7.44 -0.59
C ASP A 138 -3.43 -6.24 0.31
N VAL A 139 -4.72 -5.98 0.53
CA VAL A 139 -5.20 -4.86 1.34
C VAL A 139 -6.33 -5.36 2.23
N SER A 140 -6.21 -5.10 3.53
CA SER A 140 -7.25 -5.42 4.50
C SER A 140 -7.58 -4.22 5.37
N ILE A 141 -8.87 -3.95 5.53
CA ILE A 141 -9.38 -2.88 6.37
C ILE A 141 -10.16 -3.49 7.52
N THR A 142 -9.83 -3.08 8.75
CA THR A 142 -10.49 -3.55 9.98
C THR A 142 -11.01 -2.37 10.76
N GLY A 143 -12.31 -2.33 11.03
CA GLY A 143 -12.96 -1.28 11.80
C GLY A 143 -12.76 -1.42 13.32
N PRO A 144 -13.24 -0.44 14.11
CA PRO A 144 -13.04 -0.36 15.56
C PRO A 144 -13.45 -1.62 16.33
N GLY A 145 -14.55 -2.27 15.92
CA GLY A 145 -15.02 -3.51 16.52
C GLY A 145 -14.24 -4.78 16.12
N GLY A 146 -13.11 -4.66 15.42
CA GLY A 146 -12.34 -5.78 14.88
C GLY A 146 -12.99 -6.44 13.66
N ARG A 147 -14.03 -5.82 13.09
CA ARG A 147 -14.76 -6.34 11.94
C ARG A 147 -14.09 -5.90 10.65
N ARG A 148 -13.96 -6.83 9.70
CA ARG A 148 -13.43 -6.54 8.37
C ARG A 148 -14.40 -5.64 7.61
N VAL A 149 -13.88 -4.53 7.09
CA VAL A 149 -14.59 -3.67 6.15
C VAL A 149 -14.29 -4.14 4.72
N PRO A 150 -15.31 -4.40 3.89
CA PRO A 150 -15.09 -4.75 2.50
C PRO A 150 -14.38 -3.61 1.76
N CYS A 151 -13.30 -3.96 1.06
CA CYS A 151 -12.58 -3.07 0.16
C CYS A 151 -12.30 -3.82 -1.14
N ARG A 152 -12.24 -3.10 -2.26
CA ARG A 152 -11.92 -3.69 -3.57
C ARG A 152 -10.83 -2.89 -4.26
N PRO A 153 -9.64 -3.46 -4.48
CA PRO A 153 -8.65 -2.86 -5.36
C PRO A 153 -9.17 -2.80 -6.79
N SER A 154 -9.00 -1.66 -7.45
CA SER A 154 -9.31 -1.44 -8.86
C SER A 154 -8.14 -0.74 -9.55
N GLY A 155 -7.82 -1.14 -10.79
CA GLY A 155 -6.66 -0.64 -11.52
C GLY A 155 -5.50 -1.64 -11.62
N HIS A 156 -4.42 -1.21 -12.27
CA HIS A 156 -3.19 -1.99 -12.47
C HIS A 156 -1.98 -1.08 -12.28
N GLY A 157 -1.09 -1.42 -11.35
CA GLY A 157 0.10 -0.63 -11.03
C GLY A 157 -0.19 0.63 -10.21
N ASN A 158 -1.30 1.32 -10.45
CA ASN A 158 -1.84 2.34 -9.57
C ASN A 158 -3.26 1.94 -9.19
N TYR A 159 -3.43 1.43 -7.97
CA TYR A 159 -4.68 0.86 -7.49
C TYR A 159 -5.48 1.90 -6.72
N THR A 160 -6.76 2.03 -7.02
CA THR A 160 -7.72 2.73 -6.17
C THR A 160 -8.41 1.71 -5.27
N ILE A 161 -8.30 1.91 -3.96
CA ILE A 161 -8.93 1.08 -2.93
C ILE A 161 -10.14 1.85 -2.39
N GLU A 162 -11.33 1.48 -2.84
CA GLU A 162 -12.58 2.03 -2.33
C GLU A 162 -13.08 1.22 -1.14
N TYR A 163 -13.56 1.91 -0.10
CA TYR A 163 -14.26 1.31 1.03
C TYR A 163 -15.32 2.26 1.60
N THR A 164 -16.22 1.73 2.44
CA THR A 164 -17.24 2.53 3.13
C THR A 164 -17.21 2.20 4.62
N PRO A 165 -16.74 3.11 5.48
CA PRO A 165 -16.76 2.91 6.93
C PRO A 165 -18.20 2.90 7.45
N THR A 166 -18.50 1.99 8.38
CA THR A 166 -19.86 1.82 8.94
C THR A 166 -19.93 2.04 10.45
N GLU A 167 -18.78 2.21 11.09
CA GLU A 167 -18.64 2.42 12.53
C GLU A 167 -17.80 3.69 12.75
N VAL A 168 -18.10 4.47 13.79
CA VAL A 168 -17.28 5.64 14.16
C VAL A 168 -16.01 5.17 14.84
N GLY A 169 -14.86 5.75 14.48
CA GLY A 169 -13.57 5.49 15.13
C GLY A 169 -12.46 5.02 14.17
N PRO A 170 -11.34 4.54 14.72
CA PRO A 170 -10.16 4.17 13.95
C PRO A 170 -10.37 2.88 13.14
N HIS A 171 -10.01 2.94 11.85
CA HIS A 171 -9.97 1.81 10.94
C HIS A 171 -8.51 1.52 10.59
N ASN A 172 -8.05 0.31 10.92
CA ASN A 172 -6.71 -0.16 10.57
C ASN A 172 -6.69 -0.62 9.11
N ILE A 173 -5.70 -0.16 8.34
CA ILE A 173 -5.53 -0.47 6.93
C ILE A 173 -4.15 -1.10 6.75
N ASP A 174 -4.12 -2.41 6.58
CA ASP A 174 -2.90 -3.17 6.33
C ASP A 174 -2.68 -3.31 4.83
N VAL A 175 -1.47 -3.04 4.36
CA VAL A 175 -1.11 -3.10 2.93
C VAL A 175 0.15 -3.93 2.75
N PHE A 176 0.04 -5.00 1.95
CA PHE A 176 1.14 -5.89 1.62
C PHE A 176 1.36 -5.96 0.12
N PHE A 177 2.62 -5.95 -0.29
CA PHE A 177 3.04 -6.17 -1.66
C PHE A 177 3.98 -7.37 -1.72
N ALA A 178 3.63 -8.37 -2.53
CA ALA A 178 4.34 -9.64 -2.59
C ALA A 178 4.47 -10.36 -1.23
N GLY A 179 3.49 -10.19 -0.34
CA GLY A 179 3.53 -10.71 1.03
C GLY A 179 4.48 -9.97 1.98
N LEU A 180 5.08 -8.86 1.55
CA LEU A 180 5.89 -7.97 2.38
C LEU A 180 5.09 -6.73 2.73
N GLU A 181 5.20 -6.27 3.98
CA GLU A 181 4.55 -5.04 4.42
C GLU A 181 5.18 -3.82 3.74
N VAL A 182 4.33 -2.91 3.25
CA VAL A 182 4.79 -1.69 2.57
C VAL A 182 5.13 -0.59 3.57
N PRO A 183 5.97 0.40 3.20
CA PRO A 183 6.28 1.51 4.08
C PRO A 183 5.03 2.27 4.56
N GLY A 184 4.93 2.46 5.87
CA GLY A 184 3.80 3.17 6.50
C GLY A 184 2.62 2.30 6.87
N SER A 185 2.56 1.04 6.40
CA SER A 185 1.60 0.07 6.91
C SER A 185 1.95 -0.31 8.37
N PRO A 186 0.93 -0.50 9.23
CA PRO A 186 -0.48 -0.23 8.98
C PRO A 186 -0.80 1.28 9.00
N PHE A 187 -1.75 1.68 8.15
CA PHE A 187 -2.32 3.04 8.15
C PHE A 187 -3.58 3.09 9.02
N THR A 188 -3.96 4.28 9.49
CA THR A 188 -5.19 4.47 10.29
C THR A 188 -6.05 5.56 9.68
N SER A 189 -7.28 5.22 9.29
CA SER A 189 -8.32 6.19 8.94
C SER A 189 -9.29 6.41 10.09
N TYR A 190 -9.71 7.65 10.33
CA TYR A 190 -10.61 8.03 11.40
C TYR A 190 -12.01 8.30 10.87
N ALA A 191 -12.90 7.34 11.04
CA ALA A 191 -14.29 7.50 10.64
C ALA A 191 -15.05 8.37 11.64
N TYR A 192 -15.83 9.33 11.16
CA TYR A 192 -16.64 10.24 11.96
C TYR A 192 -18.10 10.28 11.52
N ASP A 193 -18.99 10.69 12.43
CA ASP A 193 -20.41 10.89 12.15
C ASP A 193 -20.89 12.21 12.76
N ALA A 194 -21.01 13.25 11.91
CA ALA A 194 -21.51 14.56 12.34
C ALA A 194 -22.95 14.52 12.85
N SER A 195 -23.74 13.50 12.49
CA SER A 195 -25.12 13.35 12.96
C SER A 195 -25.23 12.88 14.41
N GLN A 196 -24.13 12.37 14.99
CA GLN A 196 -24.06 12.02 16.41
C GLN A 196 -23.73 13.22 17.31
N ILE A 197 -23.43 14.39 16.73
CA ILE A 197 -23.19 15.62 17.50
C ILE A 197 -24.50 16.12 18.07
N ARG A 198 -24.50 16.43 19.35
CA ARG A 198 -25.68 16.94 20.06
C ARG A 198 -25.49 18.40 20.38
N VAL A 199 -26.33 19.23 19.77
CA VAL A 199 -26.41 20.64 20.12
C VAL A 199 -27.42 20.78 21.26
N GLY A 200 -26.99 21.42 22.34
CA GLY A 200 -27.82 21.70 23.50
C GLY A 200 -28.91 22.73 23.23
N HIS A 201 -29.55 23.19 24.29
CA HIS A 201 -30.57 24.23 24.20
C HIS A 201 -29.99 25.52 23.58
N VAL A 202 -30.66 26.04 22.55
CA VAL A 202 -30.36 27.34 21.93
C VAL A 202 -31.28 28.39 22.56
N PRO A 203 -30.79 29.25 23.48
CA PRO A 203 -31.64 30.20 24.17
C PRO A 203 -31.91 31.46 23.33
N ASP A 204 -33.03 32.12 23.58
CA ASP A 204 -33.30 33.45 23.06
C ASP A 204 -32.24 34.45 23.52
N GLY A 205 -31.77 35.28 22.60
CA GLY A 205 -30.77 36.31 22.86
C GLY A 205 -31.37 37.60 23.40
N ILE A 206 -30.62 38.26 24.28
CA ILE A 206 -30.87 39.66 24.69
C ILE A 206 -29.71 40.50 24.17
N ILE A 207 -29.99 41.61 23.49
CA ILE A 207 -28.95 42.51 22.96
C ILE A 207 -27.95 42.87 24.06
N GLY A 208 -26.66 42.75 23.75
CA GLY A 208 -25.56 43.07 24.64
C GLY A 208 -25.30 42.04 25.75
N ARG A 209 -26.05 40.94 25.82
CA ARG A 209 -25.81 39.83 26.77
C ARG A 209 -25.28 38.59 26.04
N PRO A 210 -24.31 37.86 26.61
CA PRO A 210 -23.82 36.62 26.02
C PRO A 210 -24.93 35.57 25.85
N VAL A 211 -24.94 34.95 24.68
CA VAL A 211 -25.67 33.71 24.37
C VAL A 211 -24.66 32.59 24.32
N SER A 212 -24.91 31.51 25.06
CA SER A 212 -24.04 30.33 25.10
C SER A 212 -24.81 29.08 24.68
N ILE A 213 -24.20 28.28 23.80
CA ILE A 213 -24.75 27.03 23.27
C ILE A 213 -23.72 25.92 23.53
N GLU A 214 -24.13 24.90 24.27
CA GLU A 214 -23.29 23.72 24.52
C GLU A 214 -23.41 22.74 23.35
N VAL A 215 -22.30 22.11 22.95
CA VAL A 215 -22.22 21.13 21.87
C VAL A 215 -21.42 19.93 22.36
N ASP A 216 -22.01 18.75 22.31
CA ASP A 216 -21.41 17.46 22.68
C ASP A 216 -21.02 16.68 21.42
N THR A 217 -19.72 16.44 21.26
CA THR A 217 -19.09 15.69 20.15
C THR A 217 -18.66 14.29 20.54
N SER A 218 -19.00 13.81 21.74
CA SER A 218 -18.45 12.56 22.32
C SER A 218 -18.76 11.29 21.52
N GLN A 219 -19.77 11.33 20.65
CA GLN A 219 -20.19 10.22 19.80
C GLN A 219 -19.83 10.42 18.32
N ALA A 220 -19.22 11.56 17.96
CA ALA A 220 -18.97 11.94 16.58
C ALA A 220 -17.67 11.35 16.01
N GLY A 221 -16.77 10.88 16.87
CA GLY A 221 -15.44 10.42 16.48
C GLY A 221 -14.41 11.53 16.46
N PHE A 222 -13.27 11.27 15.82
CA PHE A 222 -12.14 12.20 15.79
C PHE A 222 -12.36 13.31 14.76
N GLY A 223 -12.17 14.57 15.16
CA GLY A 223 -12.32 15.68 14.22
C GLY A 223 -12.32 17.06 14.85
N ASP A 224 -12.43 18.07 13.98
CA ASP A 224 -12.46 19.48 14.34
C ASP A 224 -13.89 20.01 14.26
N LEU A 225 -14.35 20.65 15.33
CA LEU A 225 -15.63 21.37 15.39
C LEU A 225 -15.41 22.85 15.07
N MET A 226 -16.24 23.39 14.17
CA MET A 226 -16.29 24.81 13.83
C MET A 226 -17.70 25.35 14.02
N ALA A 227 -17.80 26.62 14.39
CA ALA A 227 -19.06 27.32 14.51
C ALA A 227 -19.00 28.64 13.73
N ASN A 228 -20.10 28.98 13.06
CA ASN A 228 -20.30 30.28 12.45
C ASN A 228 -21.62 30.87 12.94
N VAL A 229 -21.59 32.10 13.44
CA VAL A 229 -22.77 32.87 13.79
C VAL A 229 -22.91 33.98 12.77
N SER A 230 -24.09 34.15 12.19
CA SER A 230 -24.32 35.21 11.21
C SER A 230 -25.69 35.85 11.34
N THR A 231 -25.78 37.13 11.00
CA THR A 231 -27.03 37.90 10.97
C THR A 231 -27.10 38.66 9.65
N ASN A 232 -28.16 38.47 8.87
CA ASN A 232 -28.28 39.01 7.50
C ASN A 232 -27.01 38.76 6.65
N TYR A 233 -26.49 37.54 6.66
CA TYR A 233 -25.27 37.14 5.95
C TYR A 233 -23.97 37.81 6.41
N GLN A 234 -23.99 38.58 7.50
CA GLN A 234 -22.79 39.14 8.11
C GLN A 234 -22.36 38.29 9.30
N THR A 235 -21.08 37.94 9.36
CA THR A 235 -20.51 37.18 10.48
C THR A 235 -20.60 37.98 11.77
N VAL A 236 -21.11 37.33 12.81
CA VAL A 236 -21.13 37.84 14.18
C VAL A 236 -19.93 37.23 14.92
N PRO A 237 -19.10 38.05 15.58
CA PRO A 237 -17.99 37.53 16.38
C PRO A 237 -18.49 36.55 17.45
N SER A 238 -17.86 35.39 17.49
CA SER A 238 -18.19 34.32 18.43
C SER A 238 -16.91 33.59 18.86
N THR A 239 -16.97 32.95 20.02
CA THR A 239 -15.90 32.11 20.55
C THR A 239 -16.42 30.69 20.71
N LEU A 240 -15.61 29.70 20.33
CA LEU A 240 -15.90 28.29 20.53
C LEU A 240 -14.80 27.72 21.44
N GLU A 241 -15.16 27.37 22.67
CA GLU A 241 -14.21 26.95 23.69
C GLU A 241 -14.52 25.53 24.18
N GLY A 242 -13.48 24.70 24.32
CA GLY A 242 -13.60 23.37 24.89
C GLY A 242 -13.75 23.43 26.41
N ARG A 243 -14.87 22.93 26.93
CA ARG A 243 -15.10 22.74 28.37
C ARG A 243 -14.51 21.42 28.87
N SER A 244 -14.46 20.41 28.00
CA SER A 244 -13.78 19.12 28.19
C SER A 244 -13.27 18.61 26.84
N SER A 245 -12.83 17.33 26.75
CA SER A 245 -12.39 16.74 25.48
C SER A 245 -13.46 16.75 24.39
N ASP A 246 -14.73 16.59 24.78
CA ASP A 246 -15.83 16.34 23.85
C ASP A 246 -17.00 17.32 24.01
N VAL A 247 -16.91 18.26 24.95
CA VAL A 247 -17.95 19.27 25.18
C VAL A 247 -17.41 20.66 24.92
N TRP A 248 -18.07 21.36 24.00
CA TRP A 248 -17.71 22.68 23.52
C TRP A 248 -18.81 23.68 23.86
N VAL A 249 -18.43 24.95 24.05
CA VAL A 249 -19.37 26.03 24.30
C VAL A 249 -19.14 27.13 23.29
N LEU A 250 -20.12 27.35 22.42
CA LEU A 250 -20.17 28.53 21.55
C LEU A 250 -20.72 29.70 22.34
N THR A 251 -20.04 30.85 22.32
CA THR A 251 -20.53 32.09 22.92
C THR A 251 -20.48 33.26 21.93
N PHE A 252 -21.55 34.04 21.86
CA PHE A 252 -21.59 35.30 21.09
C PHE A 252 -22.46 36.34 21.79
N VAL A 253 -22.31 37.62 21.42
CA VAL A 253 -23.10 38.72 21.99
C VAL A 253 -23.91 39.42 20.88
N PRO A 254 -25.23 39.20 20.79
CA PRO A 254 -26.06 39.81 19.75
C PRO A 254 -26.08 41.34 19.90
N GLN A 255 -25.96 42.03 18.76
CA GLN A 255 -25.98 43.50 18.69
C GLN A 255 -27.26 44.03 18.05
N THR A 256 -28.08 43.16 17.45
CA THR A 256 -29.33 43.53 16.77
C THR A 256 -30.48 42.61 17.22
N VAL A 257 -31.72 43.05 17.01
CA VAL A 257 -32.95 42.27 17.32
C VAL A 257 -33.28 41.19 16.28
N GLN A 258 -32.40 40.96 15.31
CA GLN A 258 -32.67 40.06 14.19
C GLN A 258 -32.33 38.60 14.54
N THR A 259 -32.82 37.67 13.72
CA THR A 259 -32.41 36.27 13.79
C THR A 259 -30.90 36.15 13.57
N HIS A 260 -30.25 35.39 14.46
CA HIS A 260 -28.85 35.03 14.34
C HIS A 260 -28.79 33.54 13.99
N ASP A 261 -28.30 33.24 12.79
CA ASP A 261 -28.16 31.88 12.30
C ASP A 261 -26.87 31.28 12.85
N VAL A 262 -26.96 30.09 13.43
CA VAL A 262 -25.82 29.37 14.01
C VAL A 262 -25.60 28.08 13.24
N VAL A 263 -24.43 27.95 12.61
CA VAL A 263 -24.07 26.77 11.84
C VAL A 263 -22.85 26.11 12.46
N PHE A 264 -22.98 24.84 12.83
CA PHE A 264 -21.86 24.01 13.24
C PHE A 264 -21.41 23.11 12.08
N LYS A 265 -20.08 22.94 11.96
CA LYS A 265 -19.46 21.98 11.05
C LYS A 265 -18.49 21.09 11.80
N PHE A 266 -18.45 19.81 11.43
CA PHE A 266 -17.50 18.85 11.95
C PHE A 266 -16.75 18.18 10.80
N ASN A 267 -15.42 18.33 10.75
CA ASN A 267 -14.62 17.87 9.60
C ASN A 267 -15.17 18.33 8.23
N ASN A 268 -15.67 19.57 8.17
CA ASN A 268 -16.36 20.23 7.04
C ASN A 268 -17.82 19.82 6.76
N ASP A 269 -18.32 18.75 7.37
CA ASP A 269 -19.72 18.36 7.26
C ASP A 269 -20.61 19.20 8.17
N ILE A 270 -21.79 19.60 7.69
CA ILE A 270 -22.77 20.34 8.50
C ILE A 270 -23.34 19.40 9.56
N VAL A 271 -23.35 19.87 10.82
CA VAL A 271 -24.03 19.17 11.92
C VAL A 271 -25.56 19.30 11.71
N PRO A 272 -26.29 18.19 11.58
CA PRO A 272 -27.74 18.22 11.32
C PRO A 272 -28.54 18.59 12.58
N GLY A 273 -29.79 19.03 12.39
CA GLY A 273 -30.72 19.28 13.49
C GLY A 273 -30.66 20.67 14.12
N LEU A 274 -29.94 21.60 13.48
CA LEU A 274 -29.98 23.03 13.82
C LEU A 274 -31.14 23.72 13.09
N PRO A 275 -31.87 24.64 13.75
CA PRO A 275 -32.88 25.49 13.08
C PRO A 275 -32.25 26.48 12.11
#